data_AF-A0A7S3EQV7-F1
#
_entry.id   AF-A0A7S3EQV7-F1
#
_cell.length_a   1.000
_cell.length_b   1.000
_cell.length_c   1.000
_cell.angle_alpha   90.00
_cell.angle_beta   90.00
_cell.angle_gamma   90.00
#
_symmetry.space_group_name_H-M   'P 1'
#
loop_
_entity.id
_entity.type
_entity.pdbx_description
1 polymer ?
#
loop_
_entity_poly.entity_id
_entity_poly.type
_entity_poly.pdbx_seq_one_letter_code
_entity_poly.pdbx_strand_id
1 'polypeptide(L)'
;MDYQVRRPDGATVSDRVAIQDLYHSTQGSHQSSEDPAHLLWRMSNQSLLADFIAVLQPRWMEPDLAIALTASSCRFQLDLRPSSLSLRVDFALSIASLGVGDLPLELATADGSLSVDLGGRSVSQSVQKPRLRECVVFEEQLLAVA
;
A
#
# COMPACT_ATOMS: atom_id res chain seq x y z
N MET A 1 6.48 7.17 -3.35
CA MET A 1 6.55 5.69 -3.30
C MET A 1 8.01 5.36 -3.07
N ASP A 2 8.30 4.77 -1.92
CA ASP A 2 9.65 4.43 -1.49
C ASP A 2 9.82 2.92 -1.62
N TYR A 3 10.89 2.49 -2.26
CA TYR A 3 11.21 1.08 -2.41
C TYR A 3 12.59 0.80 -1.82
N GLN A 4 12.69 -0.23 -0.99
CA GLN A 4 13.92 -0.65 -0.37
C GLN A 4 14.09 -2.17 -0.53
N VAL A 5 15.31 -2.58 -0.87
CA VAL A 5 15.70 -3.99 -0.94
C VAL A 5 16.84 -4.20 0.02
N ARG A 6 16.68 -5.13 0.95
CA ARG A 6 17.76 -5.65 1.75
C ARG A 6 18.36 -6.87 1.07
N ARG A 7 19.65 -6.76 0.77
CA ARG A 7 20.46 -7.80 0.13
C ARG A 7 20.78 -8.92 1.11
N PRO A 8 21.21 -10.11 0.62
CA PRO A 8 21.63 -11.22 1.47
C PRO A 8 22.85 -10.94 2.37
N ASP A 9 23.65 -9.93 2.02
CA ASP A 9 24.78 -9.42 2.81
C ASP A 9 24.33 -8.44 3.92
N GLY A 10 23.03 -8.16 4.01
CA GLY A 10 22.42 -7.25 4.99
C GLY A 10 22.38 -5.78 4.56
N ALA A 11 23.00 -5.41 3.44
CA ALA A 11 23.00 -4.04 2.92
C ALA A 11 21.63 -3.67 2.35
N THR A 12 21.19 -2.43 2.61
CA THR A 12 19.92 -1.90 2.08
C THR A 12 20.19 -1.01 0.87
N VAL A 13 19.38 -1.19 -0.17
CA VAL A 13 19.42 -0.42 -1.40
C VAL A 13 18.06 0.24 -1.61
N SER A 14 18.04 1.54 -1.85
CA SER A 14 16.84 2.31 -2.17
C SER A 14 16.91 2.99 -3.54
N ASP A 15 18.09 2.96 -4.18
CA ASP A 15 18.28 3.54 -5.51
C ASP A 15 17.65 2.65 -6.59
N ARG A 16 16.92 3.29 -7.51
CA ARG A 16 16.17 2.60 -8.56
C ARG A 16 17.08 1.78 -9.49
N VAL A 17 18.22 2.34 -9.88
CA VAL A 17 19.16 1.67 -10.79
C VAL A 17 19.73 0.44 -10.10
N ALA A 18 20.21 0.60 -8.87
CA ALA A 18 20.77 -0.50 -8.09
C ALA A 18 19.74 -1.59 -7.74
N ILE A 19 18.46 -1.25 -7.55
CA ILE A 19 17.35 -2.20 -7.38
C ILE A 19 17.10 -2.97 -8.68
N GLN A 20 17.11 -2.28 -9.83
CA GLN A 20 16.91 -2.90 -11.13
C GLN A 20 18.06 -3.86 -11.49
N ASP A 21 19.30 -3.46 -11.21
CA ASP A 21 20.48 -4.31 -11.38
C ASP A 21 20.41 -5.55 -10.49
N LEU A 22 19.97 -5.40 -9.24
CA LEU A 22 19.71 -6.50 -8.32
C LEU A 22 18.68 -7.49 -8.91
N TYR A 23 17.55 -7.00 -9.38
CA TYR A 23 16.52 -7.83 -10.02
C TYR A 23 17.09 -8.64 -11.18
N HIS A 24 17.80 -7.99 -12.12
CA HIS A 24 18.40 -8.67 -13.27
C HIS A 24 19.49 -9.66 -12.88
N SER A 25 20.32 -9.34 -11.88
CA SER A 25 21.35 -10.24 -11.37
C SER A 25 20.75 -11.51 -10.74
N THR A 26 19.63 -11.39 -10.03
CA THR A 26 18.92 -12.54 -9.45
C THR A 26 18.21 -13.39 -10.50
N GLN A 27 17.75 -12.80 -11.61
CA GLN A 27 17.16 -13.55 -12.73
C GLN A 27 18.20 -14.33 -13.55
N GLY A 28 19.42 -13.80 -13.67
CA GLY A 28 20.49 -14.46 -14.43
C GLY A 28 21.01 -15.75 -13.78
N SER A 29 20.83 -15.91 -12.46
CA SER A 29 21.35 -17.05 -11.68
C SER A 29 20.42 -18.25 -11.55
N HIS A 30 19.10 -18.10 -11.70
CA HIS A 30 18.13 -19.19 -11.52
C HIS A 30 16.99 -19.13 -12.54
N GLN A 31 16.96 -20.11 -13.46
CA GLN A 31 15.95 -20.26 -14.51
C GLN A 31 14.60 -20.82 -14.04
N SER A 32 14.37 -21.03 -12.74
CA SER A 32 13.08 -21.55 -12.25
C SER A 32 12.18 -20.42 -11.75
N SER A 33 10.92 -20.42 -12.20
CA SER A 33 9.86 -19.51 -11.71
C SER A 33 9.46 -19.76 -10.24
N GLU A 34 10.14 -20.69 -9.57
CA GLU A 34 9.90 -21.12 -8.18
C GLU A 34 10.92 -20.54 -7.19
N ASP A 35 11.91 -19.77 -7.65
CA ASP A 35 12.85 -19.09 -6.75
C ASP A 35 12.07 -18.13 -5.81
N PRO A 36 12.17 -18.30 -4.47
CA PRO A 36 11.53 -17.42 -3.49
C PRO A 36 11.80 -15.93 -3.74
N ALA A 37 13.01 -15.58 -4.21
CA ALA A 37 13.33 -14.19 -4.53
C ALA A 37 12.48 -13.66 -5.70
N HIS A 38 12.33 -14.46 -6.76
CA HIS A 38 11.52 -14.12 -7.94
C HIS A 38 10.03 -13.99 -7.60
N LEU A 39 9.51 -14.88 -6.75
CA LEU A 39 8.14 -14.81 -6.24
C LEU A 39 7.89 -13.51 -5.47
N LEU A 40 8.80 -13.11 -4.58
CA LEU A 40 8.66 -11.85 -3.84
C LEU A 40 8.71 -10.63 -4.75
N TRP A 41 9.59 -10.63 -5.76
CA TRP A 41 9.62 -9.57 -6.77
C TRP A 41 8.29 -9.44 -7.51
N ARG A 42 7.70 -10.56 -7.94
CA ARG A 42 6.38 -10.57 -8.59
C ARG A 42 5.28 -10.06 -7.66
N MET A 43 5.25 -10.53 -6.41
CA MET A 43 4.26 -10.09 -5.42
C MET A 43 4.34 -8.59 -5.19
N SER A 44 5.54 -8.04 -5.06
CA SER A 44 5.76 -6.60 -4.83
C SER A 44 5.26 -5.72 -5.98
N ASN A 45 5.22 -6.25 -7.21
CA ASN A 45 4.87 -5.49 -8.41
C ASN A 45 3.40 -5.60 -8.83
N GLN A 46 2.68 -6.67 -8.47
CA GLN A 46 1.36 -6.94 -9.08
C GLN A 46 0.19 -7.14 -8.11
N SER A 47 0.38 -7.42 -6.81
CA SER A 47 -0.75 -7.90 -5.98
C SER A 47 -0.99 -7.18 -4.65
N LEU A 48 0.02 -6.61 -4.00
CA LEU A 48 -0.14 -6.25 -2.59
C LEU A 48 -1.11 -5.09 -2.32
N LEU A 49 -1.26 -4.13 -3.23
CA LEU A 49 -2.22 -3.03 -3.06
C LEU A 49 -3.67 -3.47 -3.32
N ALA A 50 -3.88 -4.46 -4.19
CA ALA A 50 -5.23 -4.99 -4.47
C ALA A 50 -5.82 -5.68 -3.23
N ASP A 51 -4.98 -6.36 -2.45
CA ASP A 51 -5.40 -7.01 -1.19
C ASP A 51 -5.91 -6.00 -0.15
N PHE A 52 -5.39 -4.78 -0.16
CA PHE A 52 -5.92 -3.71 0.69
C PHE A 52 -7.26 -3.21 0.18
N ILE A 53 -7.41 -2.99 -1.13
CA ILE A 53 -8.68 -2.55 -1.73
C ILE A 53 -9.80 -3.53 -1.38
N ALA A 54 -9.55 -4.85 -1.47
CA ALA A 54 -10.55 -5.86 -1.13
C ALA A 54 -11.04 -5.80 0.35
N VAL A 55 -10.18 -5.37 1.28
CA VAL A 55 -10.54 -5.20 2.70
C VAL A 55 -11.25 -3.87 2.95
N LEU A 56 -10.81 -2.82 2.27
CA LEU A 56 -11.27 -1.44 2.44
C LEU A 56 -12.64 -1.21 1.78
N GLN A 57 -12.84 -1.77 0.60
CA GLN A 57 -14.03 -1.57 -0.22
C GLN A 57 -15.33 -1.92 0.51
N PRO A 58 -15.52 -3.12 1.09
CA PRO A 58 -16.78 -3.45 1.77
C PRO A 58 -16.99 -2.72 3.10
N ARG A 59 -15.95 -2.09 3.65
CA ARG A 59 -16.02 -1.43 4.95
C ARG A 59 -16.24 0.08 4.84
N TRP A 60 -15.62 0.73 3.87
CA TRP A 60 -15.50 2.20 3.83
C TRP A 60 -15.77 2.81 2.46
N MET A 61 -15.98 2.01 1.41
CA MET A 61 -16.38 2.53 0.10
C MET A 61 -17.88 2.32 -0.06
N GLU A 62 -18.67 3.33 0.31
CA GLU A 62 -20.08 3.38 -0.05
C GLU A 62 -20.18 3.72 -1.55
N PRO A 63 -20.81 2.86 -2.38
CA PRO A 63 -20.92 3.06 -3.81
C PRO A 63 -21.58 4.39 -4.18
N ASP A 64 -22.54 4.82 -3.34
CA ASP A 64 -23.37 6.00 -3.57
C ASP A 64 -22.63 7.32 -3.30
N LEU A 65 -21.56 7.30 -2.49
CA LEU A 65 -20.78 8.49 -2.14
C LEU A 65 -19.61 8.77 -3.10
N ALA A 66 -19.42 7.93 -4.12
CA ALA A 66 -18.30 8.03 -5.07
C ALA A 66 -16.93 8.19 -4.37
N ILE A 67 -16.76 7.53 -3.20
CA ILE A 67 -15.52 7.60 -2.42
C ILE A 67 -14.41 6.92 -3.22
N ALA A 68 -13.37 7.68 -3.53
CA ALA A 68 -12.13 7.21 -4.12
C ALA A 68 -11.11 6.90 -3.01
N LEU A 69 -10.50 5.72 -3.10
CA LEU A 69 -9.37 5.35 -2.28
C LEU A 69 -8.08 5.59 -3.06
N THR A 70 -7.21 6.45 -2.53
CA THR A 70 -5.91 6.75 -3.13
C THR A 70 -4.80 6.38 -2.15
N ALA A 71 -3.79 5.64 -2.62
CA ALA A 71 -2.58 5.46 -1.82
C ALA A 71 -1.75 6.75 -1.87
N SER A 72 -1.63 7.45 -0.73
CA SER A 72 -0.90 8.72 -0.62
C SER A 72 0.59 8.49 -0.37
N SER A 73 0.94 7.39 0.30
CA SER A 73 2.31 6.96 0.53
C SER A 73 2.39 5.45 0.50
N CYS A 74 3.44 4.91 -0.10
CA CYS A 74 3.73 3.48 -0.08
C CYS A 74 5.21 3.29 0.19
N ARG A 75 5.54 2.45 1.17
CA ARG A 75 6.89 2.00 1.47
C ARG A 75 6.95 0.48 1.33
N PHE A 76 7.70 0.03 0.34
CA PHE A 76 7.99 -1.38 0.11
C PHE A 76 9.37 -1.69 0.66
N GLN A 77 9.47 -2.77 1.43
CA GLN A 77 10.73 -3.32 1.88
C GLN A 77 10.76 -4.82 1.58
N LEU A 78 11.59 -5.19 0.63
CA LEU A 78 11.91 -6.56 0.28
C LEU A 78 13.17 -6.98 1.03
N ASP A 79 13.09 -8.00 1.87
CA ASP A 79 14.25 -8.58 2.55
C ASP A 79 14.53 -9.98 1.98
N LEU A 80 15.65 -10.12 1.28
CA LEU A 80 16.07 -11.39 0.68
C LEU A 80 16.58 -12.39 1.73
N ARG A 81 16.73 -11.99 3.01
CA ARG A 81 17.01 -12.86 4.16
C ARG A 81 16.28 -12.35 5.40
N PRO A 82 15.00 -12.70 5.58
CA PRO A 82 14.54 -14.10 5.52
C PRO A 82 13.60 -14.48 4.35
N SER A 83 13.70 -13.84 3.18
CA SER A 83 12.69 -13.95 2.11
C SER A 83 11.34 -13.42 2.58
N SER A 84 11.35 -12.19 3.08
CA SER A 84 10.16 -11.49 3.51
C SER A 84 9.92 -10.23 2.67
N LEU A 85 8.65 -9.85 2.58
CA LEU A 85 8.22 -8.64 1.92
C LEU A 85 7.27 -7.92 2.85
N SER A 86 7.57 -6.66 3.13
CA SER A 86 6.69 -5.80 3.89
C SER A 86 6.28 -4.59 3.06
N LEU A 87 5.01 -4.23 3.18
CA LEU A 87 4.41 -3.05 2.58
C LEU A 87 3.76 -2.27 3.71
N ARG A 88 4.09 -0.98 3.81
CA ARG A 88 3.33 0.00 4.56
C ARG A 88 2.74 1.00 3.60
N VAL A 89 1.48 1.33 3.78
CA VAL A 89 0.75 2.20 2.88
C VAL A 89 -0.15 3.11 3.69
N ASP A 90 -0.16 4.38 3.31
CA ASP A 90 -1.09 5.36 3.83
C ASP A 90 -2.14 5.57 2.73
N PHE A 91 -3.40 5.42 3.09
CA PHE A 91 -4.54 5.64 2.21
C PHE A 91 -5.20 6.96 2.55
N ALA A 92 -5.58 7.70 1.52
CA ALA A 92 -6.53 8.80 1.58
C ALA A 92 -7.88 8.33 1.03
N LEU A 93 -8.95 8.54 1.79
CA LEU A 93 -10.33 8.39 1.34
C LEU A 93 -10.81 9.77 0.92
N SER A 94 -11.10 9.95 -0.36
CA SER A 94 -11.47 11.23 -0.93
C SER A 94 -12.79 11.15 -1.69
N ILE A 95 -13.54 12.24 -1.74
CA ILE A 95 -14.68 12.38 -2.65
C ILE A 95 -14.31 13.35 -3.77
N ALA A 96 -14.85 13.11 -4.97
CA ALA A 96 -14.71 14.06 -6.06
C ALA A 96 -15.33 15.40 -5.65
N SER A 97 -14.59 16.50 -5.81
CA SER A 97 -15.17 17.83 -5.61
C SER A 97 -16.22 18.13 -6.68
N LEU A 98 -17.22 18.93 -6.33
CA LEU A 98 -18.29 19.38 -7.22
C LEU A 98 -17.81 20.41 -8.26
N GLY A 99 -16.64 21.03 -8.06
CA GLY A 99 -16.07 22.06 -8.93
C GLY A 99 -15.12 21.53 -10.00
N VAL A 100 -15.23 22.05 -11.23
CA VAL A 100 -14.27 21.79 -12.31
C VAL A 100 -12.93 22.43 -11.95
N GLY A 101 -11.92 21.59 -11.68
CA GLY A 101 -10.56 22.02 -11.34
C GLY A 101 -10.22 21.98 -9.85
N ASP A 102 -11.19 21.62 -9.00
CA ASP A 102 -10.92 21.43 -7.57
C ASP A 102 -10.20 20.11 -7.31
N LEU A 103 -9.31 20.12 -6.32
CA LEU A 103 -8.69 18.91 -5.82
C LEU A 103 -9.73 18.03 -5.11
N PRO A 104 -9.61 16.70 -5.16
CA PRO A 104 -10.46 15.80 -4.38
C PRO A 104 -10.44 16.17 -2.89
N LEU A 105 -11.61 16.14 -2.24
CA LEU A 105 -11.72 16.41 -0.82
C LEU A 105 -11.34 15.16 -0.04
N GLU A 106 -10.21 15.19 0.66
CA GLU A 106 -9.74 14.11 1.53
C GLU A 106 -10.55 14.10 2.85
N LEU A 107 -11.40 13.10 3.03
CA LEU A 107 -12.26 12.95 4.20
C LEU A 107 -11.53 12.27 5.36
N ALA A 108 -10.70 11.28 5.05
CA ALA A 108 -10.03 10.46 6.05
C ALA A 108 -8.72 9.86 5.54
N THR A 109 -7.87 9.48 6.48
CA THR A 109 -6.65 8.71 6.22
C THR A 109 -6.65 7.39 6.95
N ALA A 110 -6.12 6.32 6.37
CA ALA A 110 -5.96 5.04 7.03
C ALA A 110 -4.56 4.46 6.78
N ASP A 111 -3.97 3.87 7.81
CA ASP A 111 -2.69 3.16 7.69
C ASP A 111 -2.93 1.67 7.42
N GLY A 112 -2.22 1.12 6.44
CA GLY A 112 -2.19 -0.30 6.12
C GLY A 112 -0.79 -0.87 6.22
N SER A 113 -0.69 -2.11 6.69
CA SER A 113 0.54 -2.88 6.66
C SER A 113 0.27 -4.32 6.20
N LEU A 114 1.10 -4.81 5.30
CA LEU A 114 1.09 -6.20 4.84
C LEU A 114 2.49 -6.75 4.96
N SER A 115 2.61 -7.96 5.49
CA SER A 115 3.89 -8.67 5.65
C SER A 115 3.72 -10.10 5.16
N VAL A 116 4.62 -10.51 4.28
CA VAL A 116 4.73 -11.87 3.75
C VAL A 116 6.06 -12.42 4.25
N ASP A 117 6.04 -13.58 4.87
CA ASP A 117 7.22 -14.34 5.25
C ASP A 117 7.15 -15.72 4.60
N LEU A 118 8.01 -15.96 3.62
CA LEU A 118 8.05 -17.25 2.91
C LEU A 118 8.68 -18.35 3.77
N GLY A 119 9.64 -18.01 4.63
CA GLY A 119 10.27 -18.96 5.54
C GLY A 119 9.29 -19.46 6.61
N GLY A 120 8.52 -18.53 7.19
CA GLY A 120 7.44 -18.81 8.13
C GLY A 120 6.11 -19.21 7.49
N ARG A 121 6.00 -19.19 6.15
CA ARG A 121 4.77 -19.45 5.37
C ARG A 121 3.56 -18.66 5.90
N SER A 122 3.78 -17.39 6.19
CA SER A 122 2.77 -16.55 6.83
C SER A 122 2.51 -15.29 6.02
N VAL A 123 1.25 -14.87 6.04
CA VAL A 123 0.81 -13.56 5.54
C VAL A 123 0.07 -12.88 6.68
N SER A 124 0.51 -11.68 7.02
CA SER A 124 -0.14 -10.83 8.00
C SER A 124 -0.56 -9.54 7.32
N GLN A 125 -1.83 -9.16 7.52
CA GLN A 125 -2.37 -7.91 7.02
C GLN A 125 -3.04 -7.19 8.18
N SER A 126 -2.80 -5.89 8.27
CA SER A 126 -3.46 -5.00 9.21
C SER A 126 -3.87 -3.74 8.48
N VAL A 127 -5.09 -3.29 8.75
CA VAL A 127 -5.62 -2.03 8.26
C VAL A 127 -6.21 -1.31 9.46
N GLN A 128 -5.68 -0.14 9.77
CA GLN A 128 -6.17 0.70 10.85
C GLN A 128 -7.48 1.37 10.44
N LYS A 129 -8.33 1.65 11.44
CA LYS A 129 -9.55 2.42 11.20
C LYS A 129 -9.20 3.80 10.62
N PRO A 130 -9.98 4.32 9.65
CA PRO A 130 -9.75 5.65 9.11
C PRO A 130 -9.85 6.70 10.21
N ARG A 131 -8.96 7.67 10.14
CA ARG A 131 -8.96 8.88 10.95
C ARG A 131 -9.49 10.00 10.08
N LEU A 132 -10.59 10.62 10.51
CA LEU A 132 -11.13 11.79 9.81
C LEU A 132 -10.05 12.89 9.81
N ARG A 133 -9.77 13.44 8.63
CA ARG A 133 -8.76 14.48 8.42
C ARG A 133 -9.24 15.81 8.96
N GLU A 134 -10.49 16.12 8.62
CA GLU A 134 -11.23 17.27 9.11
C GLU A 134 -12.62 16.78 9.50
N CYS A 135 -13.08 17.16 10.69
CA CYS A 135 -14.47 16.95 11.06
C CYS A 135 -15.29 17.93 10.22
N VAL A 136 -15.65 17.56 8.98
CA VAL A 136 -16.60 18.34 8.18
C VAL A 136 -17.98 18.11 8.77
N VAL A 137 -18.21 18.68 9.95
CA VAL A 137 -19.54 18.89 10.48
C VAL A 137 -20.11 20.00 9.63
N PHE A 138 -21.02 19.66 8.72
CA PHE A 138 -21.88 20.66 8.10
C PHE A 138 -22.76 21.24 9.22
N GLU A 139 -22.25 22.26 9.93
CA GLU A 139 -22.92 22.93 11.06
C GLU A 139 -24.31 23.45 10.70
N GLU A 140 -24.59 23.65 9.42
CA GLU A 140 -25.88 24.12 8.92
C GLU A 140 -27.05 23.22 9.33
N GLN A 141 -26.85 21.90 9.52
CA GLN A 141 -27.92 21.01 9.98
C GLN A 141 -28.03 20.91 11.51
N LEU A 142 -26.95 21.15 12.27
CA LEU A 142 -27.01 21.14 13.74
C LEU A 142 -27.69 22.41 14.29
N LEU A 143 -27.53 23.54 13.59
CA LEU A 143 -28.23 24.79 13.92
C LEU A 143 -29.73 24.73 13.63
N ALA A 144 -30.20 23.81 12.78
CA ALA A 144 -31.62 23.63 12.50
C ALA A 144 -32.38 22.85 13.58
N VAL A 145 -31.68 22.24 14.54
CA VAL A 145 -32.24 21.40 15.62
C VAL A 145 -31.96 21.97 17.02
N ALA A 146 -31.23 23.09 17.12
CA ALA A 146 -30.98 23.83 18.35
C ALA A 146 -31.90 25.05 18.45
#